data_AF-A0A8E2VJT9-F1
#
_entry.id   AF-A0A8E2VJT9-F1
#
_cell.length_a   1.000
_cell.length_b   1.000
_cell.length_c   1.000
_cell.angle_alpha   90.00
_cell.angle_beta   90.00
_cell.angle_gamma   90.00
#
_symmetry.space_group_name_H-M   'P 1'
#
loop_
_entity.id
_entity.type
_entity.pdbx_description
1 polymer ?
#
loop_
_entity_poly.entity_id
_entity_poly.type
_entity_poly.pdbx_seq_one_letter_code
_entity_poly.pdbx_strand_id
1 'polypeptide(L)'
;MTRARTFPAGSGPLPAPAPGRTPGQGPTPGRGAGGNPANRFDRLAVTPEDDGWDPGEAPPPLRTETRIERPRSAITRNSSPDVPFDRSVNPYRGCEHG
;
A
#
# COMPACT_ATOMS: atom_id res chain seq x y z
N MET A 1 -31.27 0.20 -19.19
CA MET A 1 -31.54 0.45 -17.75
C MET A 1 -30.70 -0.53 -16.94
N THR A 2 -29.51 -0.13 -16.51
CA THR A 2 -28.54 -1.02 -15.85
C THR A 2 -28.82 -1.02 -14.34
N ARG A 3 -29.22 -2.16 -13.78
CA ARG A 3 -29.40 -2.33 -12.33
C ARG A 3 -28.04 -2.40 -11.64
N ALA A 4 -27.74 -1.45 -10.78
CA ALA A 4 -26.62 -1.54 -9.84
C ALA A 4 -26.91 -2.66 -8.82
N ARG A 5 -25.97 -3.59 -8.65
CA ARG A 5 -26.01 -4.57 -7.57
C ARG A 5 -25.36 -3.94 -6.34
N THR A 6 -26.15 -3.70 -5.30
CA THR A 6 -25.66 -3.32 -3.98
C THR A 6 -25.19 -4.57 -3.25
N PHE A 7 -23.94 -4.61 -2.80
CA PHE A 7 -23.44 -5.65 -1.90
C PHE A 7 -23.75 -5.25 -0.45
N PRO A 8 -24.39 -6.11 0.37
CA PRO A 8 -24.62 -5.81 1.77
C PRO A 8 -23.31 -5.85 2.55
N ALA A 9 -23.09 -4.83 3.38
CA ALA A 9 -22.04 -4.84 4.39
C ALA A 9 -22.39 -5.88 5.46
N GLY A 10 -21.66 -7.00 5.50
CA GLY A 10 -21.77 -7.98 6.57
C GLY A 10 -21.18 -7.42 7.86
N SER A 11 -22.04 -7.00 8.79
CA SER A 11 -21.68 -6.50 10.12
C SER A 11 -21.73 -7.63 11.16
N GLY A 12 -20.88 -8.63 11.00
CA GLY A 12 -20.65 -9.66 12.02
C GLY A 12 -19.28 -9.45 12.66
N PRO A 13 -19.13 -9.56 14.00
CA PRO A 13 -17.82 -9.50 14.62
C PRO A 13 -16.97 -10.69 14.13
N LEU A 14 -15.73 -10.40 13.71
CA LEU A 14 -14.77 -11.43 13.34
C LEU A 14 -14.40 -12.26 14.60
N PRO A 15 -14.29 -13.59 14.49
CA PRO A 15 -13.89 -14.43 15.62
C PRO A 15 -12.49 -14.05 16.11
N ALA A 16 -12.29 -14.12 17.43
CA ALA A 16 -11.00 -13.84 18.06
C ALA A 16 -9.89 -14.75 17.51
N PRO A 17 -8.67 -14.24 17.28
CA PRO A 17 -7.59 -15.05 16.75
C PRO A 17 -7.14 -16.10 17.78
N ALA A 18 -7.04 -17.36 17.33
CA ALA A 18 -6.50 -18.45 18.15
C ALA A 18 -5.00 -18.23 18.44
N PRO A 19 -4.49 -18.62 19.63
CA PRO A 19 -3.09 -18.42 19.99
C PRO A 19 -2.18 -19.42 19.25
N GLY A 20 -1.10 -18.92 18.63
CA GLY A 20 -0.02 -19.74 18.04
C GLY A 20 0.35 -19.42 16.58
N ARG A 21 0.33 -18.16 16.14
CA ARG A 21 0.50 -17.82 14.73
C ARG A 21 1.96 -17.56 14.31
N THR A 22 2.47 -18.39 13.41
CA THR A 22 3.71 -18.19 12.62
C THR A 22 3.55 -17.02 11.62
N PRO A 23 4.58 -16.24 11.25
CA PRO A 23 4.44 -15.10 10.34
C PRO A 23 3.83 -15.51 8.98
N GLY A 24 2.77 -14.81 8.55
CA GLY A 24 2.11 -15.02 7.24
C GLY A 24 0.66 -15.53 7.25
N GLN A 25 -0.01 -15.64 8.39
CA GLN A 25 -1.31 -16.34 8.44
C GLN A 25 -2.51 -15.49 8.83
N GLY A 26 -2.57 -14.22 8.41
CA GLY A 26 -3.79 -13.41 8.50
C GLY A 26 -4.39 -13.11 7.16
N PRO A 27 -5.71 -12.89 7.08
CA PRO A 27 -6.25 -12.44 5.82
C PRO A 27 -5.47 -11.19 5.42
N THR A 28 -5.07 -11.10 4.15
CA THR A 28 -4.51 -9.88 3.57
C THR A 28 -5.62 -9.17 2.79
N PRO A 29 -6.61 -8.52 3.45
CA PRO A 29 -7.52 -7.64 2.75
C PRO A 29 -6.80 -6.31 2.51
N GLY A 30 -6.14 -6.17 1.36
CA GLY A 30 -5.40 -4.95 1.00
C GLY A 30 -4.36 -5.16 -0.10
N ARG A 31 -3.57 -4.11 -0.38
CA ARG A 31 -2.46 -4.11 -1.33
C ARG A 31 -1.14 -4.13 -0.55
N GLY A 32 -0.37 -5.21 -0.65
CA GLY A 32 0.90 -5.37 0.08
C GLY A 32 1.44 -6.80 0.02
N ALA A 33 2.68 -7.01 0.47
CA ALA A 33 3.27 -8.34 0.54
C ALA A 33 2.54 -9.20 1.59
N GLY A 34 2.10 -10.40 1.19
CA GLY A 34 1.40 -11.34 2.08
C GLY A 34 2.31 -11.99 3.14
N GLY A 35 3.59 -11.68 3.13
CA GLY A 35 4.57 -12.20 4.08
C GLY A 35 5.87 -11.40 4.01
N ASN A 36 6.67 -11.55 5.06
CA ASN A 36 7.98 -10.92 5.21
C ASN A 36 9.01 -12.01 5.57
N PRO A 37 9.46 -12.82 4.59
CA PRO A 37 10.45 -13.86 4.85
C PRO A 37 11.84 -13.24 5.10
N ALA A 38 12.64 -13.90 5.94
CA ALA A 38 14.03 -13.50 6.14
C ALA A 38 14.84 -13.60 4.84
N ASN A 39 15.78 -12.67 4.65
CA ASN A 39 16.72 -12.73 3.55
C ASN A 39 17.71 -13.88 3.77
N ARG A 40 17.91 -14.71 2.74
CA ARG A 40 18.80 -15.88 2.76
C ARG A 40 20.27 -15.52 3.06
N PHE A 41 20.71 -14.34 2.65
CA PHE A 41 22.12 -13.94 2.72
C PHE A 41 22.43 -13.02 3.90
N ASP A 42 21.45 -12.71 4.73
CA ASP A 42 21.68 -11.89 5.91
C ASP A 42 22.51 -12.67 6.93
N ARG A 43 23.55 -12.01 7.46
CA ARG A 43 24.44 -12.58 8.47
C ARG A 43 23.76 -12.69 9.84
N LEU A 44 22.76 -11.84 10.09
CA LEU A 44 22.05 -11.77 11.36
C LEU A 44 20.58 -12.10 11.13
N ALA A 45 19.99 -12.86 12.04
CA ALA A 45 18.55 -13.08 12.10
C ALA A 45 17.93 -12.07 13.06
N VAL A 46 16.74 -11.56 12.70
CA VAL A 46 15.97 -10.64 13.53
C VAL A 46 14.68 -11.35 13.92
N THR A 47 14.35 -11.28 15.21
CA THR A 47 13.07 -11.75 15.75
C THR A 47 12.25 -10.52 16.14
N PRO A 48 10.97 -10.43 15.75
CA PRO A 48 10.11 -9.38 16.23
C PRO A 48 9.90 -9.53 17.74
N GLU A 49 10.15 -8.45 18.47
CA GLU A 49 9.89 -8.34 19.90
C GLU A 49 8.93 -7.18 20.13
N ASP A 50 8.06 -7.33 21.12
CA ASP A 50 7.15 -6.26 21.54
C ASP A 50 7.94 -5.23 22.35
N ASP A 51 7.89 -3.96 21.93
CA ASP A 51 8.55 -2.83 22.60
C ASP A 51 7.73 -2.27 23.76
N GLY A 52 6.54 -2.83 24.01
CA GLY A 52 5.66 -2.47 25.12
C GLY A 52 4.90 -1.17 24.91
N TRP A 53 4.96 -0.59 23.70
CA TRP A 53 4.15 0.58 23.36
C TRP A 53 2.73 0.15 22.99
N ASP A 54 1.73 0.83 23.56
CA ASP A 54 0.35 0.68 23.12
C ASP A 54 0.19 1.42 21.78
N PRO A 55 -0.08 0.70 20.67
CA PRO A 55 -0.30 1.33 19.36
C PRO A 55 -1.58 2.18 19.33
N GLY A 56 -2.40 2.13 20.38
CA GLY A 56 -3.69 2.81 20.45
C GLY A 56 -4.74 2.15 19.55
N GLU A 57 -5.84 2.86 19.33
CA GLU A 57 -6.91 2.42 18.42
C GLU A 57 -6.35 2.31 16.99
N ALA A 58 -6.54 1.15 16.35
CA ALA A 58 -6.14 0.97 14.96
C ALA A 58 -6.84 2.02 14.07
N PRO A 59 -6.09 2.72 13.20
CA PRO A 59 -6.72 3.69 12.30
C PRO A 59 -7.73 2.98 11.39
N PRO A 60 -8.80 3.68 10.97
CA PRO A 60 -9.76 3.10 10.04
C PRO A 60 -9.08 2.70 8.72
N PRO A 61 -9.65 1.73 7.97
CA PRO A 61 -9.06 1.29 6.71
C PRO A 61 -8.81 2.46 5.75
N LEU A 62 -7.55 2.64 5.34
CA LEU A 62 -7.17 3.65 4.36
C LEU A 62 -7.92 3.41 3.05
N ARG A 63 -8.57 4.45 2.52
CA ARG A 63 -9.27 4.41 1.24
C ARG A 63 -8.41 5.10 0.20
N THR A 64 -8.02 4.36 -0.84
CA THR A 64 -7.37 4.95 -2.01
C THR A 64 -8.36 5.84 -2.74
N GLU A 65 -8.00 7.11 -2.95
CA GLU A 65 -8.71 8.01 -3.84
C GLU A 65 -8.00 8.07 -5.19
N THR A 66 -8.74 7.85 -6.27
CA THR A 66 -8.25 8.11 -7.64
C THR A 66 -8.82 9.42 -8.14
N ARG A 67 -7.98 10.24 -8.78
CA ARG A 67 -8.40 11.51 -9.40
C ARG A 67 -8.10 11.46 -10.89
N ILE A 68 -9.02 12.01 -11.69
CA ILE A 68 -8.78 12.16 -13.14
C ILE A 68 -7.83 13.33 -13.35
N GLU A 69 -6.62 13.04 -13.80
CA GLU A 69 -5.68 14.05 -14.25
C GLU A 69 -5.88 14.33 -15.75
N ARG A 70 -5.86 15.61 -16.13
CA ARG A 70 -5.95 16.06 -17.55
C ARG A 70 -4.65 16.77 -17.94
N PRO A 71 -3.55 16.02 -18.16
CA PRO A 71 -2.28 16.65 -18.54
C PRO A 71 -2.37 17.25 -19.94
N ARG A 72 -1.73 18.41 -20.13
CA ARG A 72 -1.60 19.05 -21.45
C ARG A 72 -0.47 18.44 -22.30
N SER A 73 0.51 17.80 -21.66
CA SER A 73 1.70 17.20 -22.29
C SER A 73 2.24 16.07 -21.42
N ALA A 74 2.73 15.01 -22.06
CA ALA A 74 3.49 13.94 -21.40
C ALA A 74 4.97 14.33 -21.16
N ILE A 75 5.48 15.33 -21.89
CA ILE A 75 6.86 15.79 -21.82
C ILE A 75 6.92 17.11 -21.05
N THR A 76 7.75 17.16 -20.01
CA THR A 76 8.14 18.38 -19.29
C THR A 76 9.42 18.93 -19.87
N ARG A 77 9.58 20.27 -19.88
CA ARG A 77 10.78 20.94 -20.37
C ARG A 77 11.49 21.69 -19.25
N ASN A 78 12.82 21.67 -19.28
CA ASN A 78 13.69 22.43 -18.37
C ASN A 78 14.74 23.19 -19.18
N SER A 79 15.09 24.41 -18.75
CA SER A 79 16.08 25.27 -19.39
C SER A 79 17.27 25.60 -18.48
N SER A 80 17.39 24.94 -17.33
CA SER A 80 18.54 25.10 -16.44
C SER A 80 19.83 24.63 -17.15
N PRO A 81 20.93 25.39 -17.05
CA PRO A 81 22.23 25.01 -17.60
C PRO A 81 22.88 23.85 -16.82
N ASP A 82 22.38 23.56 -15.62
CA ASP A 82 22.95 22.56 -14.72
C ASP A 82 22.41 21.14 -14.99
N VAL A 83 21.36 21.03 -15.81
CA VAL A 83 20.73 19.77 -16.15
C VAL A 83 21.07 19.43 -17.60
N PRO A 84 21.75 18.28 -17.87
CA PRO A 84 22.25 17.95 -19.21
C PRO A 84 21.15 17.54 -20.21
N PHE A 85 19.88 17.66 -19.83
CA PHE A 85 18.72 17.35 -20.66
C PHE A 85 17.62 18.41 -20.50
N ASP A 86 16.92 18.67 -21.60
CA ASP A 86 15.87 19.68 -21.66
C ASP A 86 14.45 19.08 -21.64
N ARG A 87 14.32 17.75 -21.70
CA ARG A 87 13.05 17.02 -21.75
C ARG A 87 13.01 15.87 -20.76
N SER A 88 11.90 15.73 -20.04
CA SER A 88 11.67 14.61 -19.12
C SER A 88 10.24 14.08 -19.20
N VAL A 89 10.05 12.84 -18.73
CA VAL A 89 8.75 12.19 -18.56
C VAL A 89 8.63 11.80 -17.10
N ASN A 90 7.45 12.01 -16.49
CA ASN A 90 7.14 11.51 -15.16
C ASN A 90 6.36 10.18 -15.28
N PRO A 91 7.00 9.00 -15.07
CA PRO A 91 6.35 7.70 -15.22
C PRO A 91 5.26 7.44 -14.18
N TYR A 92 5.28 8.21 -13.09
CA TYR A 92 4.36 8.06 -11.96
C TYR A 92 3.12 8.95 -12.08
N ARG A 93 3.08 9.82 -13.09
CA ARG A 93 1.93 10.69 -13.32
C ARG A 93 0.72 9.85 -13.75
N GLY A 94 -0.37 9.95 -13.01
CA GLY A 94 -1.59 9.16 -13.23
C GLY A 94 -1.55 7.74 -12.65
N CYS A 95 -0.48 7.34 -11.96
CA CYS A 95 -0.47 6.08 -11.22
C CYS A 95 -1.13 6.27 -9.85
N GLU A 96 -1.93 5.29 -9.42
CA GLU A 96 -2.29 5.17 -8.01
C GLU A 96 -1.00 4.93 -7.21
N HIS A 97 -0.64 5.86 -6.32
CA HIS A 97 0.44 5.62 -5.36
C HIS A 97 -0.19 4.93 -4.15
N GLY A 98 0.38 3.77 -3.81
CA GLY A 98 -0.04 2.96 -2.66
C GLY A 98 0.22 3.62 -1.33
#